data_AF-A0A7S0UIB9-F1
#
_entry.id   AF-A0A7S0UIB9-F1
#
_cell.length_a   1.000
_cell.length_b   1.000
_cell.length_c   1.000
_cell.angle_alpha   90.00
_cell.angle_beta   90.00
_cell.angle_gamma   90.00
#
_symmetry.space_group_name_H-M   'P 1'
#
loop_
_entity.id
_entity.type
_entity.pdbx_description
1 polymer ?
#
loop_
_entity_poly.entity_id
_entity_poly.type
_entity_poly.pdbx_seq_one_letter_code
_entity_poly.pdbx_strand_id
1 'polypeptide(L)'
;MLSSMNIFAAAKFLNTPIRHLMKRGVVTSAVLSDSFQVPSENGPLLVRLCNRPFGATAELSPAEVSTAAFGAEVKPLPQRISVVRDAFYPYDEDARPLNKLLKELPNKSLAVHVALTTPEDRAVVDEYVFDTESKTYKLQNMARDLIQVLQDNLSSCQDAGSLWLVPDIESAGKPGSIPVVGATKRIRQSSNNVLMVSPTAFGFNEQAAQDNSFMHAAESAGAHSSLTKKVLLEFAAMYSQLADVAGVKISLFEHSLAHNTPDACFPNNWFSTHQANEANGGLHEHTLVLYPMKCPNRAAERRQEIIKVIQSKGYDRIVDLAPAEANKKYFEGTGVLVIDRINGVAYVDISERADEGLAKDWAKQLGYKKLVTFRSSDLRGKSVYHTNVMMAVGTGVAIVCADSVKDATERSNLLNSLKATHEVVEITLEQMDALCGNALEVQGSNGLPYMAMSTQAYNAFTPEQRSTIRRHVAGILHAPIDTLERVGGGGVRCTLAEIF
;
A
#
# COMPACT_ATOMS: atom_id res chain seq x y z
N MET A 1 -55.73 -11.99 -41.00
CA MET A 1 -54.60 -11.09 -40.71
C MET A 1 -54.52 -10.90 -39.19
N LEU A 2 -53.30 -10.90 -38.64
CA LEU A 2 -52.87 -10.45 -37.30
C LEU A 2 -53.88 -10.42 -36.11
N SER A 3 -53.69 -11.37 -35.16
CA SER A 3 -53.94 -11.29 -33.71
C SER A 3 -53.60 -12.66 -33.06
N SER A 4 -53.25 -12.82 -31.77
CA SER A 4 -52.74 -11.88 -30.74
C SER A 4 -52.21 -12.63 -29.50
N MET A 5 -51.02 -12.26 -29.00
CA MET A 5 -50.45 -12.46 -27.64
C MET A 5 -50.64 -13.78 -26.86
N ASN A 6 -49.48 -14.41 -26.55
CA ASN A 6 -49.05 -15.08 -25.30
C ASN A 6 -50.08 -15.61 -24.26
N ILE A 7 -49.85 -16.84 -23.79
CA ILE A 7 -49.80 -17.20 -22.35
C ILE A 7 -49.01 -18.52 -22.13
N PHE A 8 -48.20 -18.53 -21.07
CA PHE A 8 -47.52 -19.63 -20.36
C PHE A 8 -47.57 -21.08 -20.89
N ALA A 9 -46.38 -21.67 -21.06
CA ALA A 9 -46.15 -23.11 -20.96
C ALA A 9 -45.26 -23.42 -19.73
N ALA A 10 -45.88 -23.84 -18.63
CA ALA A 10 -45.15 -24.37 -17.47
C ALA A 10 -44.80 -25.85 -17.72
N ALA A 11 -43.54 -26.25 -17.50
CA ALA A 11 -43.14 -27.64 -17.63
C ALA A 11 -42.05 -28.05 -16.61
N LYS A 12 -42.43 -28.98 -15.72
CA LYS A 12 -41.55 -29.96 -15.05
C LYS A 12 -40.43 -29.43 -14.13
N PHE A 13 -40.83 -28.96 -12.95
CA PHE A 13 -40.08 -29.33 -11.73
C PHE A 13 -40.67 -30.63 -11.18
N LEU A 14 -39.90 -31.72 -11.22
CA LEU A 14 -40.26 -32.99 -10.60
C LEU A 14 -39.01 -33.70 -10.07
N ASN A 15 -38.92 -33.78 -8.74
CA ASN A 15 -38.18 -34.75 -7.93
C ASN A 15 -36.74 -35.13 -8.35
N THR A 16 -35.77 -34.51 -7.66
CA THR A 16 -34.51 -35.18 -7.28
C THR A 16 -34.31 -34.96 -5.78
N PRO A 17 -34.03 -36.00 -4.96
CA PRO A 17 -34.35 -35.97 -3.54
C PRO A 17 -33.29 -35.29 -2.67
N ILE A 18 -33.73 -34.90 -1.47
CA ILE A 18 -32.93 -34.54 -0.30
C ILE A 18 -31.82 -35.58 -0.07
N ARG A 19 -30.60 -35.28 -0.53
CA ARG A 19 -29.41 -36.15 -0.40
C ARG A 19 -28.10 -35.41 -0.15
N HIS A 20 -28.18 -34.15 0.31
CA HIS A 20 -27.02 -33.36 0.76
C HIS A 20 -27.07 -32.90 2.22
N LEU A 21 -28.07 -33.34 3.01
CA LEU A 21 -28.13 -33.09 4.45
C LEU A 21 -27.49 -34.19 5.33
N MET A 22 -26.90 -35.24 4.74
CA MET A 22 -26.26 -36.34 5.48
C MET A 22 -24.98 -36.83 4.79
N LYS A 23 -23.93 -36.00 4.81
CA LYS A 23 -22.54 -36.41 4.51
C LYS A 23 -21.48 -35.69 5.38
N ARG A 24 -21.67 -35.72 6.70
CA ARG A 24 -20.56 -35.86 7.68
C ARG A 24 -21.07 -36.68 8.87
N GLY A 25 -21.33 -37.97 8.61
CA GLY A 25 -21.21 -38.95 9.68
C GLY A 25 -19.72 -39.08 10.03
N VAL A 26 -19.40 -39.05 11.33
CA VAL A 26 -18.06 -39.31 11.92
C VAL A 26 -16.89 -38.87 11.04
N VAL A 27 -16.49 -37.60 11.16
CA VAL A 27 -15.13 -37.22 10.77
C VAL A 27 -14.20 -38.08 11.61
N THR A 28 -13.46 -38.98 10.97
CA THR A 28 -12.30 -39.63 11.58
C THR A 28 -11.25 -38.56 11.79
N SER A 29 -11.31 -37.90 12.95
CA SER A 29 -10.36 -36.87 13.36
C SER A 29 -9.01 -37.53 13.64
N ALA A 30 -8.22 -37.71 12.60
CA ALA A 30 -6.80 -37.49 12.74
C ALA A 30 -6.66 -36.02 13.15
N VAL A 31 -6.58 -35.76 14.46
CA VAL A 31 -6.30 -34.43 14.99
C VAL A 31 -4.88 -34.12 14.55
N LEU A 32 -4.75 -33.38 13.45
CA LEU A 32 -3.49 -32.79 13.04
C LEU A 32 -3.07 -31.85 14.16
N SER A 33 -2.02 -32.25 14.88
CA SER A 33 -1.41 -31.45 15.92
C SER A 33 -0.81 -30.20 15.27
N ASP A 34 -1.37 -29.03 15.58
CA ASP A 34 -0.95 -27.76 15.00
C ASP A 34 -0.67 -26.77 16.12
N SER A 35 0.62 -26.61 16.43
CA SER A 35 1.12 -25.68 17.43
C SER A 35 2.40 -25.00 17.00
N PHE A 36 2.63 -23.81 17.55
CA PHE A 36 3.82 -23.01 17.32
C PHE A 36 4.21 -22.31 18.61
N GLN A 37 5.42 -22.56 19.12
CA GLN A 37 5.93 -21.89 20.31
C GLN A 37 6.48 -20.51 19.91
N VAL A 38 5.95 -19.44 20.48
CA VAL A 38 6.51 -18.10 20.24
C VAL A 38 7.92 -18.02 20.85
N PRO A 39 8.95 -17.57 20.10
CA PRO A 39 10.35 -17.59 20.55
C PRO A 39 10.70 -16.43 21.49
N SER A 40 9.96 -16.31 22.60
CA SER A 40 10.21 -15.35 23.67
C SER A 40 10.25 -16.02 25.05
N GLU A 41 10.91 -15.38 26.02
CA GLU A 41 11.22 -15.96 27.34
C GLU A 41 9.98 -16.45 28.12
N ASN A 42 8.83 -15.80 27.89
CA ASN A 42 7.52 -16.21 28.40
C ASN A 42 6.47 -16.30 27.26
N GLY A 43 6.91 -16.70 26.07
CA GLY A 43 6.07 -16.76 24.87
C GLY A 43 4.92 -17.77 25.02
N PRO A 44 3.69 -17.44 24.56
CA PRO A 44 2.61 -18.40 24.55
C PRO A 44 2.88 -19.52 23.54
N LEU A 45 2.34 -20.72 23.82
CA LEU A 45 2.16 -21.73 22.79
C LEU A 45 0.92 -21.37 21.99
N LEU A 46 1.11 -21.07 20.71
CA LEU A 46 0.01 -20.96 19.76
C LEU A 46 -0.52 -22.36 19.45
N VAL A 47 -1.85 -22.52 19.43
CA VAL A 47 -2.52 -23.79 19.11
C VAL A 47 -3.76 -23.55 18.26
N ARG A 48 -4.17 -24.53 17.44
CA ARG A 48 -5.49 -24.52 16.79
C ARG A 48 -6.44 -25.56 17.38
N LEU A 49 -7.59 -25.12 17.86
CA LEU A 49 -8.65 -26.00 18.37
C LEU A 49 -9.67 -26.31 17.25
N CYS A 50 -9.34 -27.25 16.37
CA CYS A 50 -10.19 -27.60 15.21
C CYS A 50 -11.58 -28.15 15.60
N ASN A 51 -11.77 -28.58 16.86
CA ASN A 51 -13.06 -28.96 17.43
C ASN A 51 -13.90 -27.77 17.95
N ARG A 52 -13.34 -26.55 17.99
CA ARG A 52 -14.00 -25.31 18.40
C ARG A 52 -13.64 -24.12 17.47
N PRO A 53 -14.00 -24.17 16.18
CA PRO A 53 -13.67 -23.08 15.25
C PRO A 53 -14.43 -21.77 15.55
N PHE A 54 -15.57 -21.85 16.25
CA PHE A 54 -16.55 -20.76 16.33
C PHE A 54 -16.28 -19.66 17.36
N GLY A 55 -15.32 -19.82 18.28
CA GLY A 55 -15.02 -18.79 19.28
C GLY A 55 -14.32 -19.28 20.55
N ALA A 56 -13.99 -18.34 21.43
CA ALA A 56 -13.39 -18.61 22.73
C ALA A 56 -14.36 -19.30 23.71
N THR A 57 -13.80 -20.02 24.67
CA THR A 57 -14.53 -20.47 25.88
C THR A 57 -13.92 -19.79 27.11
N ALA A 58 -14.67 -19.68 28.22
CA ALA A 58 -14.12 -19.08 29.44
C ALA A 58 -12.92 -19.87 30.00
N GLU A 59 -12.93 -21.19 29.77
CA GLU A 59 -11.87 -22.11 30.21
C GLU A 59 -11.47 -23.09 29.11
N LEU A 60 -10.25 -23.62 29.20
CA LEU A 60 -9.76 -24.78 28.44
C LEU A 60 -9.09 -25.79 29.38
N SER A 61 -9.28 -27.08 29.14
CA SER A 61 -8.58 -28.13 29.88
C SER A 61 -7.18 -28.37 29.29
N PRO A 62 -6.18 -28.74 30.12
CA PRO A 62 -4.86 -29.15 29.64
C PRO A 62 -4.92 -30.33 28.65
N ALA A 63 -5.89 -31.22 28.77
CA ALA A 63 -6.08 -32.35 27.86
C ALA A 63 -6.46 -31.89 26.44
N GLU A 64 -7.39 -30.94 26.31
CA GLU A 64 -7.77 -30.35 25.02
C GLU A 64 -6.58 -29.65 24.36
N VAL A 65 -5.83 -28.85 25.13
CA VAL A 65 -4.65 -28.13 24.62
C VAL A 65 -3.55 -29.09 24.20
N SER A 66 -3.23 -30.11 25.02
CA SER A 66 -2.21 -31.12 24.67
C SER A 66 -2.59 -31.91 23.43
N THR A 67 -3.86 -32.30 23.29
CA THR A 67 -4.36 -33.04 22.12
C THR A 67 -4.25 -32.21 20.84
N ALA A 68 -4.60 -30.93 20.91
CA ALA A 68 -4.49 -30.00 19.78
C ALA A 68 -3.04 -29.65 19.43
N ALA A 69 -2.18 -29.50 20.43
CA ALA A 69 -0.79 -29.07 20.22
C ALA A 69 0.13 -30.20 19.76
N PHE A 70 -0.06 -31.40 20.31
CA PHE A 70 0.91 -32.51 20.24
C PHE A 70 0.28 -33.87 19.88
N GLY A 71 -1.04 -33.93 19.67
CA GLY A 71 -1.74 -35.15 19.29
C GLY A 71 -1.68 -36.20 20.40
N ALA A 72 -1.02 -37.32 20.10
CA ALA A 72 -0.80 -38.42 21.06
C ALA A 72 0.49 -38.26 21.89
N GLU A 73 1.33 -37.26 21.61
CA GLU A 73 2.56 -37.03 22.37
C GLU A 73 2.28 -36.29 23.68
N VAL A 74 2.89 -36.74 24.78
CA VAL A 74 2.81 -36.07 26.08
C VAL A 74 4.01 -35.15 26.24
N LYS A 75 3.75 -33.84 26.23
CA LYS A 75 4.75 -32.77 26.46
C LYS A 75 4.25 -31.81 27.55
N PRO A 76 5.14 -31.19 28.33
CA PRO A 76 4.75 -30.17 29.30
C PRO A 76 4.13 -28.97 28.58
N LEU A 77 2.97 -28.51 29.04
CA LEU A 77 2.32 -27.31 28.52
C LEU A 77 2.84 -26.06 29.26
N PRO A 78 3.05 -24.92 28.56
CA PRO A 78 3.47 -23.68 29.19
C PRO A 78 2.33 -22.98 29.93
N GLN A 79 2.69 -21.99 30.75
CA GLN A 79 1.72 -21.20 31.53
C GLN A 79 0.77 -20.37 30.65
N ARG A 80 1.18 -20.00 29.43
CA ARG A 80 0.39 -19.17 28.50
C ARG A 80 0.07 -19.94 27.23
N ILE A 81 -1.20 -19.93 26.83
CA ILE A 81 -1.69 -20.55 25.60
C ILE A 81 -2.40 -19.47 24.77
N SER A 82 -2.33 -19.58 23.45
CA SER A 82 -2.99 -18.67 22.52
C SER A 82 -3.69 -19.49 21.44
N VAL A 83 -5.03 -19.49 21.47
CA VAL A 83 -5.82 -20.23 20.47
C VAL A 83 -5.97 -19.36 19.23
N VAL A 84 -5.44 -19.83 18.10
CA VAL A 84 -5.47 -19.12 16.82
C VAL A 84 -6.67 -19.57 16.00
N ARG A 85 -7.42 -18.61 15.48
CA ARG A 85 -8.58 -18.84 14.59
C ARG A 85 -8.54 -17.87 13.42
N ASP A 86 -8.92 -18.33 12.24
CA ASP A 86 -9.09 -17.47 11.06
C ASP A 86 -10.44 -16.74 11.20
N ALA A 87 -10.45 -15.42 11.10
CA ALA A 87 -11.58 -14.61 11.57
C ALA A 87 -12.80 -14.64 10.63
N PHE A 88 -12.58 -14.81 9.33
CA PHE A 88 -13.60 -14.74 8.27
C PHE A 88 -13.63 -15.97 7.36
N TYR A 89 -13.06 -17.08 7.84
CA TYR A 89 -12.91 -18.30 7.06
C TYR A 89 -14.24 -19.09 6.97
N PRO A 90 -14.59 -19.68 5.81
CA PRO A 90 -15.81 -20.48 5.67
C PRO A 90 -15.83 -21.69 6.63
N TYR A 91 -17.04 -22.08 7.08
CA TYR A 91 -17.21 -23.18 8.03
C TYR A 91 -16.93 -24.57 7.41
N ASP A 92 -16.93 -24.65 6.07
CA ASP A 92 -16.78 -25.83 5.25
C ASP A 92 -15.39 -26.00 4.64
N GLU A 93 -14.48 -25.04 4.88
CA GLU A 93 -13.05 -25.15 4.56
C GLU A 93 -12.20 -25.51 5.80
N ASP A 94 -11.05 -26.15 5.58
CA ASP A 94 -10.11 -26.51 6.65
C ASP A 94 -9.25 -25.30 7.07
N ALA A 95 -9.09 -25.08 8.37
CA ALA A 95 -8.34 -23.94 8.91
C ALA A 95 -6.86 -23.93 8.44
N ARG A 96 -6.32 -22.75 8.15
CA ARG A 96 -4.96 -22.58 7.60
C ARG A 96 -3.89 -23.03 8.63
N PRO A 97 -3.08 -24.07 8.37
CA PRO A 97 -2.09 -24.56 9.34
C PRO A 97 -1.13 -23.48 9.83
N LEU A 98 -0.74 -23.49 11.11
CA LEU A 98 0.17 -22.45 11.66
C LEU A 98 1.50 -22.40 10.91
N ASN A 99 2.02 -23.54 10.42
CA ASN A 99 3.24 -23.58 9.60
C ASN A 99 3.12 -22.95 8.20
N LYS A 100 1.90 -22.61 7.75
CA LYS A 100 1.66 -21.80 6.55
C LYS A 100 1.49 -20.30 6.87
N LEU A 101 1.26 -19.98 8.14
CA LEU A 101 1.11 -18.62 8.64
C LEU A 101 2.37 -18.07 9.29
N LEU A 102 3.19 -18.92 9.91
CA LEU A 102 4.27 -18.57 10.83
C LEU A 102 5.47 -19.50 10.65
N LYS A 103 6.68 -18.97 10.81
CA LYS A 103 7.92 -19.75 10.87
C LYS A 103 9.01 -19.04 11.66
N GLU A 104 9.66 -19.76 12.56
CA GLU A 104 10.79 -19.25 13.32
C GLU A 104 12.01 -19.00 12.40
N LEU A 105 12.66 -17.87 12.61
CA LEU A 105 13.90 -17.45 11.96
C LEU A 105 15.02 -17.37 13.01
N PRO A 106 16.30 -17.37 12.59
CA PRO A 106 17.43 -17.12 13.49
C PRO A 106 17.26 -15.83 14.33
N ASN A 107 17.96 -15.77 15.47
CA ASN A 107 17.93 -14.62 16.38
C ASN A 107 16.51 -14.29 16.90
N LYS A 108 15.75 -15.31 17.35
CA LYS A 108 14.40 -15.18 17.94
C LYS A 108 13.41 -14.40 17.05
N SER A 109 13.64 -14.38 15.74
CA SER A 109 12.82 -13.62 14.81
C SER A 109 11.74 -14.51 14.20
N LEU A 110 10.67 -13.91 13.67
CA LEU A 110 9.47 -14.64 13.24
C LEU A 110 9.04 -14.17 11.86
N ALA A 111 9.03 -15.09 10.89
CA ALA A 111 8.35 -14.89 9.62
C ALA A 111 6.85 -15.08 9.80
N VAL A 112 6.05 -14.15 9.28
CA VAL A 112 4.59 -14.14 9.38
C VAL A 112 4.00 -13.88 7.99
N HIS A 113 2.98 -14.64 7.60
CA HIS A 113 2.48 -14.61 6.23
C HIS A 113 1.77 -13.29 5.93
N VAL A 114 2.18 -12.61 4.86
CA VAL A 114 1.75 -11.24 4.54
C VAL A 114 0.24 -11.09 4.41
N ALA A 115 -0.46 -12.13 3.92
CA ALA A 115 -1.92 -12.10 3.77
C ALA A 115 -2.66 -11.79 5.08
N LEU A 116 -2.08 -12.10 6.25
CA LEU A 116 -2.70 -11.81 7.55
C LEU A 116 -2.94 -10.30 7.81
N THR A 117 -2.38 -9.39 7.00
CA THR A 117 -2.66 -7.95 7.07
C THR A 117 -4.00 -7.57 6.45
N THR A 118 -4.52 -8.35 5.50
CA THR A 118 -5.79 -8.02 4.84
C THR A 118 -6.96 -8.39 5.76
N PRO A 119 -8.10 -7.67 5.69
CA PRO A 119 -9.26 -7.99 6.51
C PRO A 119 -9.75 -9.43 6.31
N GLU A 120 -9.86 -9.88 5.05
CA GLU A 120 -10.40 -11.19 4.68
C GLU A 120 -9.54 -12.37 5.14
N ASP A 121 -8.21 -12.24 5.09
CA ASP A 121 -7.26 -13.27 5.51
C ASP A 121 -6.85 -13.15 6.98
N ARG A 122 -7.49 -12.29 7.78
CA ARG A 122 -7.08 -12.01 9.17
C ARG A 122 -7.19 -13.24 10.08
N ALA A 123 -6.17 -13.43 10.92
CA ALA A 123 -6.20 -14.39 12.03
C ALA A 123 -6.29 -13.66 13.37
N VAL A 124 -7.09 -14.21 14.29
CA VAL A 124 -7.29 -13.70 15.64
C VAL A 124 -6.88 -14.73 16.70
N VAL A 125 -6.59 -14.23 17.90
CA VAL A 125 -6.04 -14.96 19.03
C VAL A 125 -6.91 -14.77 20.28
N ASP A 126 -7.24 -15.87 20.92
CA ASP A 126 -7.77 -15.90 22.28
C ASP A 126 -6.62 -16.28 23.25
N GLU A 127 -6.25 -15.38 24.17
CA GLU A 127 -5.15 -15.58 25.10
C GLU A 127 -5.65 -16.18 26.42
N TYR A 128 -5.00 -17.25 26.88
CA TYR A 128 -5.32 -17.94 28.13
C TYR A 128 -4.09 -18.09 29.03
N VAL A 129 -4.30 -18.09 30.34
CA VAL A 129 -3.27 -18.33 31.37
C VAL A 129 -3.68 -19.52 32.23
N PHE A 130 -2.73 -20.40 32.57
CA PHE A 130 -2.98 -21.53 33.46
C PHE A 130 -3.24 -21.07 34.89
N ASP A 131 -4.41 -21.43 35.42
CA ASP A 131 -4.77 -21.25 36.83
C ASP A 131 -4.43 -22.52 37.62
N THR A 132 -3.58 -22.38 38.64
CA THR A 132 -3.14 -23.49 39.49
C THR A 132 -4.21 -23.97 40.46
N GLU A 133 -5.21 -23.15 40.78
CA GLU A 133 -6.31 -23.52 41.68
C GLU A 133 -7.35 -24.38 40.95
N SER A 134 -7.88 -23.90 39.82
CA SER A 134 -8.82 -24.68 39.00
C SER A 134 -8.18 -25.81 38.20
N LYS A 135 -6.86 -25.74 37.96
CA LYS A 135 -6.10 -26.60 37.03
C LYS A 135 -6.59 -26.52 35.59
N THR A 136 -7.13 -25.37 35.19
CA THR A 136 -7.60 -25.05 33.84
C THR A 136 -6.96 -23.78 33.32
N TYR A 137 -6.95 -23.60 32.00
CA TYR A 137 -6.54 -22.35 31.37
C TYR A 137 -7.72 -21.37 31.36
N LYS A 138 -7.55 -20.18 31.93
CA LYS A 138 -8.58 -19.13 32.02
C LYS A 138 -8.36 -18.08 30.92
N LEU A 139 -9.43 -17.76 30.18
CA LEU A 139 -9.41 -16.71 29.15
C LEU A 139 -9.06 -15.35 29.77
N GLN A 140 -8.11 -14.65 29.15
CA GLN A 140 -7.70 -13.28 29.54
C GLN A 140 -8.14 -12.26 28.49
N ASN A 141 -7.82 -12.51 27.22
CA ASN A 141 -8.19 -11.66 26.09
C ASN A 141 -8.83 -12.50 24.99
N MET A 142 -9.82 -11.95 24.29
CA MET A 142 -10.54 -12.62 23.21
C MET A 142 -10.34 -11.88 21.88
N ALA A 143 -10.20 -12.65 20.79
CA ALA A 143 -10.19 -12.18 19.41
C ALA A 143 -9.22 -11.01 19.11
N ARG A 144 -8.03 -10.98 19.75
CA ARG A 144 -6.97 -10.02 19.43
C ARG A 144 -6.33 -10.35 18.08
N ASP A 145 -5.81 -9.35 17.37
CA ASP A 145 -5.11 -9.58 16.10
C ASP A 145 -3.81 -10.40 16.30
N LEU A 146 -3.59 -11.43 15.48
CA LEU A 146 -2.42 -12.31 15.61
C LEU A 146 -1.10 -11.56 15.40
N ILE A 147 -1.02 -10.64 14.45
CA ILE A 147 0.22 -9.88 14.20
C ILE A 147 0.52 -9.00 15.42
N GLN A 148 -0.48 -8.31 15.97
CA GLN A 148 -0.30 -7.48 17.17
C GLN A 148 0.14 -8.32 18.39
N VAL A 149 -0.50 -9.47 18.65
CA VAL A 149 -0.11 -10.35 19.76
C VAL A 149 1.33 -10.83 19.60
N LEU A 150 1.75 -11.20 18.39
CA LEU A 150 3.14 -11.60 18.12
C LEU A 150 4.13 -10.43 18.33
N GLN A 151 3.79 -9.22 17.88
CA GLN A 151 4.61 -8.02 18.09
C GLN A 151 4.79 -7.69 19.57
N ASP A 152 3.72 -7.75 20.38
CA ASP A 152 3.77 -7.48 21.82
C ASP A 152 4.69 -8.49 22.56
N ASN A 153 4.61 -9.76 22.18
CA ASN A 153 5.39 -10.85 22.81
C ASN A 153 6.87 -10.88 22.36
N LEU A 154 7.22 -10.25 21.24
CA LEU A 154 8.61 -10.08 20.80
C LEU A 154 9.24 -8.79 21.34
N SER A 155 8.46 -7.69 21.36
CA SER A 155 8.88 -6.37 21.88
C SER A 155 9.18 -6.35 23.38
N SER A 156 8.70 -7.33 24.13
CA SER A 156 8.86 -7.43 25.59
C SER A 156 10.13 -8.17 26.04
N CYS A 157 10.97 -8.63 25.10
CA CYS A 157 12.23 -9.34 25.40
C CYS A 157 13.45 -8.40 25.44
N GLN A 158 14.40 -8.69 26.34
CA GLN A 158 15.68 -7.97 26.39
C GLN A 158 16.56 -8.26 25.16
N ASP A 159 16.47 -9.47 24.61
CA ASP A 159 16.92 -9.77 23.25
C ASP A 159 15.74 -9.53 22.29
N ALA A 160 15.68 -8.35 21.67
CA ALA A 160 14.57 -7.99 20.78
C ALA A 160 14.57 -8.82 19.48
N GLY A 161 13.79 -9.90 19.49
CA GLY A 161 13.41 -10.63 18.28
C GLY A 161 12.57 -9.75 17.34
N SER A 162 12.64 -10.01 16.03
CA SER A 162 11.97 -9.17 15.03
C SER A 162 10.90 -9.92 14.25
N LEU A 163 9.78 -9.25 13.94
CA LEU A 163 8.68 -9.82 13.15
C LEU A 163 8.79 -9.39 11.68
N TRP A 164 8.80 -10.36 10.78
CA TRP A 164 9.05 -10.20 9.35
C TRP A 164 7.78 -10.63 8.60
N LEU A 165 7.07 -9.71 7.96
CA LEU A 165 6.04 -10.14 7.01
C LEU A 165 6.70 -10.68 5.74
N VAL A 166 6.27 -11.85 5.30
CA VAL A 166 6.80 -12.53 4.11
C VAL A 166 5.67 -12.99 3.19
N PRO A 167 5.84 -12.91 1.86
CA PRO A 167 4.84 -13.40 0.91
C PRO A 167 4.84 -14.92 0.75
N ASP A 168 5.91 -15.59 1.21
CA ASP A 168 6.02 -17.04 1.28
C ASP A 168 6.79 -17.45 2.54
N ILE A 169 6.14 -18.26 3.38
CA ILE A 169 6.70 -18.77 4.63
C ILE A 169 7.74 -19.88 4.37
N GLU A 170 7.63 -20.64 3.28
CA GLU A 170 8.55 -21.76 3.01
C GLU A 170 9.94 -21.27 2.59
N SER A 171 10.03 -20.20 1.79
CA SER A 171 11.31 -19.58 1.40
C SER A 171 11.94 -18.68 2.47
N ALA A 172 11.18 -18.18 3.44
CA ALA A 172 11.69 -17.30 4.50
C ALA A 172 12.91 -17.91 5.23
N GLY A 173 14.03 -17.18 5.28
CA GLY A 173 15.27 -17.61 5.92
C GLY A 173 16.20 -18.49 5.06
N LYS A 174 15.87 -18.76 3.78
CA LYS A 174 16.80 -19.42 2.84
C LYS A 174 17.83 -18.41 2.31
N PRO A 175 19.08 -18.82 2.00
CA PRO A 175 20.04 -17.95 1.31
C PRO A 175 19.44 -17.44 -0.01
N GLY A 176 19.36 -16.12 -0.17
CA GLY A 176 18.70 -15.48 -1.31
C GLY A 176 17.22 -15.12 -1.11
N SER A 177 16.58 -15.48 0.01
CA SER A 177 15.31 -14.86 0.39
C SER A 177 15.59 -13.38 0.71
N ILE A 178 15.08 -12.48 -0.12
CA ILE A 178 15.33 -11.04 0.02
C ILE A 178 14.70 -10.55 1.34
N PRO A 179 15.47 -10.12 2.36
CA PRO A 179 14.90 -9.32 3.43
C PRO A 179 14.37 -8.03 2.80
N VAL A 180 13.20 -7.54 3.24
CA VAL A 180 12.65 -6.24 2.77
C VAL A 180 13.78 -5.20 2.84
N VAL A 181 14.23 -4.71 1.68
CA VAL A 181 15.54 -4.05 1.53
C VAL A 181 15.48 -2.60 2.03
N GLY A 182 15.39 -2.43 3.35
CA GLY A 182 15.37 -1.12 4.01
C GLY A 182 16.35 -0.98 5.19
N ALA A 183 17.01 -2.06 5.62
CA ALA A 183 17.83 -2.06 6.83
C ALA A 183 19.34 -1.83 6.60
N THR A 184 19.88 -2.15 5.41
CA THR A 184 21.33 -2.15 5.15
C THR A 184 21.86 -0.85 4.55
N LYS A 185 21.01 -0.10 3.83
CA LYS A 185 21.27 1.29 3.43
C LYS A 185 20.46 2.20 4.34
N ARG A 186 21.05 3.26 4.91
CA ARG A 186 20.33 4.26 5.74
C ARG A 186 19.41 5.20 4.93
N ILE A 187 18.97 4.77 3.74
CA ILE A 187 18.16 5.54 2.79
C ILE A 187 16.88 4.74 2.57
N ARG A 188 15.73 5.36 2.80
CA ARG A 188 14.41 4.74 2.59
C ARG A 188 13.86 5.11 1.21
N GLN A 189 13.15 4.19 0.57
CA GLN A 189 12.40 4.49 -0.66
C GLN A 189 11.10 5.24 -0.36
N SER A 190 10.43 4.86 0.72
CA SER A 190 9.13 5.37 1.16
C SER A 190 9.18 5.96 2.57
N SER A 191 8.19 6.77 2.95
CA SER A 191 8.04 7.34 4.30
C SER A 191 6.76 6.89 5.00
N ASN A 192 6.78 6.91 6.34
CA ASN A 192 5.59 6.77 7.19
C ASN A 192 4.90 8.12 7.44
N ASN A 193 5.50 9.26 7.05
CA ASN A 193 4.86 10.57 7.12
C ASN A 193 4.55 11.09 5.72
N VAL A 194 3.32 11.57 5.53
CA VAL A 194 2.88 12.25 4.30
C VAL A 194 2.17 13.56 4.65
N LEU A 195 2.21 14.51 3.72
CA LEU A 195 1.37 15.70 3.72
C LEU A 195 0.22 15.49 2.75
N MET A 196 -0.98 15.90 3.18
CA MET A 196 -2.21 15.86 2.40
C MET A 196 -2.91 17.21 2.51
N VAL A 197 -3.61 17.62 1.46
CA VAL A 197 -4.44 18.83 1.47
C VAL A 197 -5.87 18.44 1.16
N SER A 198 -6.76 18.62 2.12
CA SER A 198 -8.18 18.31 2.02
C SER A 198 -8.82 19.09 0.86
N PRO A 199 -9.65 18.45 0.00
CA PRO A 199 -10.27 19.07 -1.16
C PRO A 199 -11.45 20.01 -0.83
N THR A 200 -11.33 20.81 0.25
CA THR A 200 -12.41 21.64 0.83
C THR A 200 -12.93 22.78 -0.06
N ALA A 201 -12.19 23.18 -1.10
CA ALA A 201 -12.64 24.13 -2.13
C ALA A 201 -12.39 23.61 -3.56
N PHE A 202 -12.48 22.29 -3.74
CA PHE A 202 -12.24 21.60 -5.00
C PHE A 202 -13.23 21.97 -6.11
N GLY A 203 -12.73 22.06 -7.34
CA GLY A 203 -13.48 22.31 -8.56
C GLY A 203 -12.67 21.93 -9.81
N PHE A 204 -13.25 22.08 -10.99
CA PHE A 204 -12.54 21.82 -12.26
C PHE A 204 -11.56 22.97 -12.56
N ASN A 205 -10.30 22.66 -12.86
CA ASN A 205 -9.28 23.66 -13.20
C ASN A 205 -9.14 23.85 -14.72
N GLU A 206 -9.78 24.89 -15.26
CA GLU A 206 -9.69 25.25 -16.69
C GLU A 206 -8.26 25.58 -17.17
N GLN A 207 -7.33 25.96 -16.27
CA GLN A 207 -5.93 26.23 -16.65
C GLN A 207 -5.13 24.93 -16.82
N ALA A 208 -5.35 23.94 -15.94
CA ALA A 208 -4.64 22.66 -15.97
C ALA A 208 -5.26 21.63 -16.93
N ALA A 209 -6.54 21.78 -17.28
CA ALA A 209 -7.23 20.91 -18.22
C ALA A 209 -6.81 21.12 -19.70
N GLN A 210 -5.98 22.14 -20.00
CA GLN A 210 -5.50 22.41 -21.36
C GLN A 210 -4.51 21.34 -21.85
N ASP A 211 -3.71 20.78 -20.93
CA ASP A 211 -2.67 19.78 -21.17
C ASP A 211 -2.86 18.48 -20.38
N ASN A 212 -3.68 18.46 -19.32
CA ASN A 212 -4.04 17.22 -18.64
C ASN A 212 -5.21 16.50 -19.33
N SER A 213 -4.92 15.49 -20.17
CA SER A 213 -5.93 14.70 -20.89
C SER A 213 -6.86 13.85 -20.01
N PHE A 214 -6.54 13.71 -18.71
CA PHE A 214 -7.29 12.94 -17.72
C PHE A 214 -8.35 13.80 -16.99
N MET A 215 -8.36 15.12 -17.19
CA MET A 215 -9.38 16.00 -16.61
C MET A 215 -10.64 16.05 -17.46
N HIS A 216 -11.78 15.71 -16.86
CA HIS A 216 -13.10 15.79 -17.46
C HIS A 216 -14.03 16.66 -16.61
N ALA A 217 -14.60 17.69 -17.24
CA ALA A 217 -15.55 18.58 -16.59
C ALA A 217 -16.72 17.79 -15.96
N ALA A 218 -17.17 18.22 -14.79
CA ALA A 218 -18.38 17.65 -14.19
C ALA A 218 -19.63 18.10 -14.97
N GLU A 219 -20.54 17.17 -15.22
CA GLU A 219 -21.84 17.51 -15.82
C GLU A 219 -22.63 18.42 -14.87
N SER A 220 -23.01 19.60 -15.38
CA SER A 220 -23.82 20.65 -14.73
C SER A 220 -23.11 21.56 -13.71
N ALA A 221 -22.92 22.83 -14.10
CA ALA A 221 -22.35 23.92 -13.30
C ALA A 221 -23.23 24.45 -12.14
N GLY A 222 -24.19 23.66 -11.64
CA GLY A 222 -25.13 24.05 -10.58
C GLY A 222 -24.83 23.48 -9.19
N ALA A 223 -23.75 22.70 -9.04
CA ALA A 223 -23.65 21.68 -8.01
C ALA A 223 -22.31 21.68 -7.22
N HIS A 224 -21.67 22.84 -7.05
CA HIS A 224 -20.38 22.95 -6.33
C HIS A 224 -20.38 22.23 -4.97
N SER A 225 -21.44 22.37 -4.17
CA SER A 225 -21.52 21.73 -2.86
C SER A 225 -21.66 20.19 -2.91
N SER A 226 -22.28 19.61 -3.94
CA SER A 226 -22.42 18.15 -4.04
C SER A 226 -21.16 17.50 -4.59
N LEU A 227 -20.48 18.15 -5.55
CA LEU A 227 -19.17 17.72 -6.06
C LEU A 227 -18.13 17.72 -4.95
N THR A 228 -17.94 18.84 -4.26
CA THR A 228 -16.97 18.95 -3.16
C THR A 228 -17.30 17.97 -2.04
N LYS A 229 -18.58 17.78 -1.68
CA LYS A 229 -18.98 16.77 -0.68
C LYS A 229 -18.64 15.34 -1.12
N LYS A 230 -18.83 14.98 -2.39
CA LYS A 230 -18.47 13.66 -2.90
C LYS A 230 -16.96 13.44 -2.85
N VAL A 231 -16.18 14.40 -3.35
CA VAL A 231 -14.71 14.34 -3.37
C VAL A 231 -14.12 14.32 -1.95
N LEU A 232 -14.73 15.02 -0.98
CA LEU A 232 -14.35 14.93 0.44
C LEU A 232 -14.60 13.53 1.04
N LEU A 233 -15.68 12.83 0.66
CA LEU A 233 -15.93 11.46 1.11
C LEU A 233 -14.92 10.47 0.50
N GLU A 234 -14.62 10.62 -0.78
CA GLU A 234 -13.59 9.85 -1.49
C GLU A 234 -12.20 10.06 -0.85
N PHE A 235 -11.83 11.31 -0.56
CA PHE A 235 -10.59 11.68 0.11
C PHE A 235 -10.52 11.17 1.56
N ALA A 236 -11.63 11.18 2.29
CA ALA A 236 -11.72 10.61 3.64
C ALA A 236 -11.56 9.08 3.65
N ALA A 237 -12.07 8.39 2.63
CA ALA A 237 -11.85 6.94 2.48
C ALA A 237 -10.36 6.62 2.25
N MET A 238 -9.68 7.40 1.40
CA MET A 238 -8.23 7.31 1.21
C MET A 238 -7.44 7.63 2.48
N TYR A 239 -7.81 8.69 3.21
CA TYR A 239 -7.23 9.03 4.51
C TYR A 239 -7.33 7.83 5.48
N SER A 240 -8.49 7.18 5.57
CA SER A 240 -8.70 6.04 6.48
C SER A 240 -7.85 4.82 6.12
N GLN A 241 -7.69 4.52 4.82
CA GLN A 241 -6.78 3.45 4.38
C GLN A 241 -5.31 3.73 4.76
N LEU A 242 -4.89 5.00 4.71
CA LEU A 242 -3.52 5.39 5.05
C LEU A 242 -3.30 5.45 6.57
N ALA A 243 -4.10 6.22 7.29
CA ALA A 243 -3.94 6.44 8.72
C ALA A 243 -4.47 5.29 9.58
N ASP A 244 -5.72 4.86 9.37
CA ASP A 244 -6.39 3.93 10.29
C ASP A 244 -6.00 2.47 10.02
N VAL A 245 -5.79 2.09 8.75
CA VAL A 245 -5.44 0.72 8.36
C VAL A 245 -3.92 0.50 8.38
N ALA A 246 -3.13 1.38 7.75
CA ALA A 246 -1.68 1.22 7.66
C ALA A 246 -0.87 1.96 8.73
N GLY A 247 -1.45 2.91 9.47
CA GLY A 247 -0.73 3.70 10.47
C GLY A 247 0.23 4.74 9.87
N VAL A 248 -0.05 5.25 8.67
CA VAL A 248 0.66 6.38 8.06
C VAL A 248 0.30 7.68 8.79
N LYS A 249 1.30 8.47 9.14
CA LYS A 249 1.15 9.77 9.82
C LYS A 249 0.86 10.86 8.80
N ILE A 250 -0.35 11.40 8.83
CA ILE A 250 -0.81 12.39 7.87
C ILE A 250 -0.74 13.80 8.49
N SER A 251 0.04 14.68 7.87
CA SER A 251 -0.02 16.13 8.13
C SER A 251 -1.09 16.74 7.22
N LEU A 252 -2.33 16.79 7.70
CA LEU A 252 -3.48 17.26 6.92
C LEU A 252 -3.64 18.78 6.98
N PHE A 253 -3.69 19.42 5.82
CA PHE A 253 -4.03 20.83 5.64
C PHE A 253 -5.37 20.97 4.91
N GLU A 254 -5.94 22.17 4.91
CA GLU A 254 -7.17 22.51 4.19
C GLU A 254 -6.93 23.68 3.24
N HIS A 255 -7.80 23.86 2.25
CA HIS A 255 -7.75 25.00 1.34
C HIS A 255 -9.14 25.65 1.15
N SER A 256 -9.19 26.97 0.98
CA SER A 256 -10.44 27.72 0.82
C SER A 256 -10.54 28.32 -0.59
N LEU A 257 -11.74 28.73 -0.98
CA LEU A 257 -11.97 29.44 -2.25
C LEU A 257 -11.12 30.71 -2.38
N ALA A 258 -10.77 31.34 -1.25
CA ALA A 258 -9.92 32.54 -1.23
C ALA A 258 -8.47 32.28 -1.72
N HIS A 259 -8.01 31.02 -1.75
CA HIS A 259 -6.70 30.68 -2.33
C HIS A 259 -6.75 30.64 -3.87
N ASN A 260 -7.92 30.41 -4.48
CA ASN A 260 -8.09 30.22 -5.92
C ASN A 260 -7.24 29.07 -6.52
N THR A 261 -7.04 28.01 -5.75
CA THR A 261 -6.19 26.84 -6.08
C THR A 261 -7.01 25.53 -6.05
N PRO A 262 -7.84 25.23 -7.06
CA PRO A 262 -8.75 24.07 -7.04
C PRO A 262 -8.04 22.72 -6.98
N ASP A 263 -6.82 22.64 -7.52
CA ASP A 263 -5.97 21.44 -7.56
C ASP A 263 -5.06 21.30 -6.33
N ALA A 264 -5.23 22.13 -5.30
CA ALA A 264 -4.36 22.14 -4.11
C ALA A 264 -4.33 20.80 -3.36
N CYS A 265 -5.30 19.91 -3.60
CA CYS A 265 -5.30 18.52 -3.13
C CYS A 265 -4.19 17.65 -3.73
N PHE A 266 -3.39 18.17 -4.69
CA PHE A 266 -2.22 17.51 -5.28
C PHE A 266 -0.88 18.15 -4.85
N PRO A 267 -0.51 18.09 -3.56
CA PRO A 267 0.66 18.80 -3.02
C PRO A 267 2.00 18.29 -3.58
N ASN A 268 2.03 17.07 -4.12
CA ASN A 268 3.24 16.38 -4.56
C ASN A 268 3.95 17.05 -5.76
N ASN A 269 3.27 17.96 -6.44
CA ASN A 269 3.76 18.62 -7.65
C ASN A 269 4.65 19.85 -7.37
N TRP A 270 4.45 20.55 -6.25
CA TRP A 270 5.14 21.82 -6.00
C TRP A 270 6.29 21.73 -4.99
N PHE A 271 6.39 20.65 -4.21
CA PHE A 271 7.55 20.36 -3.37
C PHE A 271 7.91 18.88 -3.26
N SER A 272 9.12 18.61 -2.75
CA SER A 272 9.52 17.30 -2.25
C SER A 272 10.51 17.45 -1.10
N THR A 273 10.59 16.42 -0.26
CA THR A 273 11.57 16.34 0.83
C THR A 273 12.66 15.32 0.52
N HIS A 274 13.88 15.61 0.97
CA HIS A 274 15.07 14.79 0.77
C HIS A 274 15.93 14.71 2.03
N GLN A 275 16.37 13.51 2.41
CA GLN A 275 17.12 13.32 3.66
C GLN A 275 18.61 13.64 3.50
N ALA A 276 19.25 14.02 4.61
CA ALA A 276 20.70 13.98 4.70
C ALA A 276 21.21 12.56 4.38
N ASN A 277 22.24 12.47 3.55
CA ASN A 277 22.84 11.25 2.99
C ASN A 277 22.02 10.49 1.94
N GLU A 278 20.91 11.07 1.46
CA GLU A 278 20.21 10.55 0.27
C GLU A 278 21.15 10.51 -0.96
N ALA A 279 20.77 9.71 -1.97
CA ALA A 279 21.52 9.52 -3.22
C ALA A 279 22.98 9.05 -3.02
N ASN A 280 23.28 8.33 -1.93
CA ASN A 280 24.61 7.86 -1.52
C ASN A 280 25.53 8.98 -0.97
N GLY A 281 24.97 9.92 -0.19
CA GLY A 281 25.76 11.04 0.36
C GLY A 281 25.76 12.30 -0.50
N GLY A 282 24.91 12.37 -1.52
CA GLY A 282 24.78 13.54 -2.41
C GLY A 282 24.24 14.79 -1.72
N LEU A 283 23.50 14.60 -0.62
CA LEU A 283 23.03 15.66 0.29
C LEU A 283 23.66 15.49 1.66
N HIS A 284 24.08 16.59 2.28
CA HIS A 284 24.64 16.61 3.64
C HIS A 284 23.61 17.02 4.70
N GLU A 285 22.50 17.63 4.27
CA GLU A 285 21.46 18.20 5.13
C GLU A 285 20.06 17.85 4.57
N HIS A 286 19.08 17.76 5.46
CA HIS A 286 17.68 17.58 5.08
C HIS A 286 17.23 18.77 4.22
N THR A 287 16.75 18.50 3.02
CA THR A 287 16.49 19.51 1.98
C THR A 287 15.02 19.50 1.56
N LEU A 288 14.39 20.67 1.59
CA LEU A 288 13.11 20.94 0.92
C LEU A 288 13.41 21.47 -0.48
N VAL A 289 12.83 20.86 -1.51
CA VAL A 289 12.90 21.37 -2.89
C VAL A 289 11.55 21.99 -3.24
N LEU A 290 11.57 23.21 -3.79
CA LEU A 290 10.39 23.90 -4.34
C LEU A 290 10.48 23.92 -5.87
N TYR A 291 9.38 23.61 -6.54
CA TYR A 291 9.35 23.33 -7.97
C TYR A 291 8.60 24.40 -8.79
N PRO A 292 9.05 24.69 -10.03
CA PRO A 292 8.38 25.59 -10.96
C PRO A 292 7.17 24.89 -11.61
N MET A 293 6.01 25.54 -11.52
CA MET A 293 4.71 25.06 -11.98
C MET A 293 4.30 25.78 -13.27
N LYS A 294 3.63 25.07 -14.19
CA LYS A 294 3.23 25.64 -15.48
C LYS A 294 2.06 26.60 -15.38
N CYS A 295 1.06 26.26 -14.57
CA CYS A 295 -0.15 27.06 -14.40
C CYS A 295 0.00 28.04 -13.22
N PRO A 296 -0.30 29.34 -13.37
CA PRO A 296 -0.19 30.32 -12.27
C PRO A 296 -1.03 29.98 -11.03
N ASN A 297 -2.19 29.34 -11.19
CA ASN A 297 -2.97 28.89 -10.03
C ASN A 297 -2.36 27.67 -9.31
N ARG A 298 -1.69 26.77 -10.03
CA ARG A 298 -0.86 25.70 -9.42
C ARG A 298 0.35 26.30 -8.70
N ALA A 299 1.00 27.32 -9.27
CA ALA A 299 2.13 28.02 -8.64
C ALA A 299 1.75 28.67 -7.28
N ALA A 300 0.52 29.15 -7.14
CA ALA A 300 -0.03 29.72 -5.90
C ALA A 300 -0.24 28.69 -4.77
N GLU A 301 -0.14 27.39 -5.03
CA GLU A 301 -0.24 26.32 -4.02
C GLU A 301 0.97 26.26 -3.09
N ARG A 302 2.08 26.93 -3.45
CA ARG A 302 3.32 27.07 -2.65
C ARG A 302 3.10 27.99 -1.43
N ARG A 303 2.34 27.47 -0.47
CA ARG A 303 1.84 28.17 0.71
C ARG A 303 2.90 28.26 1.81
N GLN A 304 3.14 29.48 2.29
CA GLN A 304 4.20 29.79 3.25
C GLN A 304 4.02 29.11 4.61
N GLU A 305 2.78 28.90 5.05
CA GLU A 305 2.45 28.16 6.27
C GLU A 305 2.80 26.67 6.14
N ILE A 306 2.65 26.07 4.96
CA ILE A 306 3.05 24.68 4.70
C ILE A 306 4.57 24.56 4.74
N ILE A 307 5.27 25.47 4.05
CA ILE A 307 6.74 25.54 4.03
C ILE A 307 7.30 25.64 5.46
N LYS A 308 6.74 26.51 6.31
CA LYS A 308 7.16 26.65 7.72
C LYS A 308 6.95 25.39 8.55
N VAL A 309 5.86 24.65 8.33
CA VAL A 309 5.64 23.35 9.02
C VAL A 309 6.61 22.28 8.54
N ILE A 310 7.05 22.31 7.28
CA ILE A 310 8.09 21.41 6.78
C ILE A 310 9.45 21.79 7.35
N GLN A 311 9.80 23.08 7.38
CA GLN A 311 11.04 23.58 8.02
C GLN A 311 11.10 23.17 9.51
N SER A 312 9.99 23.29 10.27
CA SER A 312 9.96 22.86 11.68
C SER A 312 10.17 21.36 11.90
N LYS A 313 10.21 20.54 10.85
CA LYS A 313 10.58 19.11 10.88
C LYS A 313 12.06 18.88 10.51
N GLY A 314 12.88 19.94 10.45
CA GLY A 314 14.33 19.89 10.19
C GLY A 314 14.75 20.17 8.75
N TYR A 315 13.84 20.66 7.90
CA TYR A 315 14.08 20.93 6.47
C TYR A 315 14.40 22.41 6.18
N ASP A 316 15.33 22.98 6.95
CA ASP A 316 15.67 24.40 6.85
C ASP A 316 16.38 24.77 5.53
N ARG A 317 17.11 23.81 4.93
CA ARG A 317 17.77 23.98 3.63
C ARG A 317 16.74 23.91 2.50
N ILE A 318 16.49 25.04 1.85
CA ILE A 318 15.61 25.13 0.67
C ILE A 318 16.44 25.17 -0.62
N VAL A 319 16.08 24.33 -1.58
CA VAL A 319 16.48 24.44 -2.99
C VAL A 319 15.26 24.93 -3.76
N ASP A 320 15.26 26.21 -4.14
CA ASP A 320 14.14 26.82 -4.87
C ASP A 320 14.41 26.86 -6.38
N LEU A 321 13.61 26.09 -7.13
CA LEU A 321 13.63 26.04 -8.59
C LEU A 321 12.48 26.86 -9.21
N ALA A 322 11.56 27.42 -8.41
CA ALA A 322 10.45 28.24 -8.89
C ALA A 322 10.85 29.46 -9.75
N PRO A 323 12.00 30.12 -9.57
CA PRO A 323 12.44 31.21 -10.46
C PRO A 323 12.55 30.84 -11.95
N ALA A 324 12.60 29.54 -12.29
CA ALA A 324 12.58 29.08 -13.68
C ALA A 324 11.27 29.39 -14.43
N GLU A 325 10.16 29.62 -13.71
CA GLU A 325 8.85 30.01 -14.27
C GLU A 325 8.94 31.28 -15.13
N ALA A 326 9.78 32.25 -14.74
CA ALA A 326 10.00 33.48 -15.49
C ALA A 326 10.55 33.24 -16.91
N ASN A 327 11.21 32.10 -17.12
CA ASN A 327 11.76 31.65 -18.41
C ASN A 327 10.88 30.61 -19.10
N LYS A 328 9.64 30.39 -18.62
CA LYS A 328 8.69 29.37 -19.09
C LYS A 328 9.25 27.94 -19.03
N LYS A 329 10.08 27.65 -18.03
CA LYS A 329 10.60 26.32 -17.72
C LYS A 329 9.93 25.78 -16.47
N TYR A 330 9.47 24.55 -16.54
CA TYR A 330 8.64 23.92 -15.50
C TYR A 330 9.18 22.52 -15.19
N PHE A 331 8.97 22.06 -13.96
CA PHE A 331 9.42 20.75 -13.50
C PHE A 331 8.58 20.39 -12.29
N GLU A 332 7.32 19.96 -12.51
CA GLU A 332 6.26 19.83 -11.49
C GLU A 332 6.45 18.67 -10.49
N GLY A 333 7.57 18.73 -9.75
CA GLY A 333 7.88 17.91 -8.59
C GLY A 333 7.73 16.42 -8.86
N THR A 334 7.21 15.69 -7.88
CA THR A 334 7.02 14.23 -8.00
C THR A 334 5.85 13.83 -8.92
N GLY A 335 5.25 14.79 -9.64
CA GLY A 335 4.42 14.52 -10.82
C GLY A 335 5.28 14.08 -12.00
N VAL A 336 6.29 14.88 -12.32
CA VAL A 336 7.21 14.64 -13.45
C VAL A 336 8.47 13.86 -13.06
N LEU A 337 8.67 13.60 -11.78
CA LEU A 337 9.89 12.99 -11.26
C LEU A 337 9.56 11.77 -10.40
N VAL A 338 9.87 10.58 -10.92
CA VAL A 338 9.76 9.31 -10.17
C VAL A 338 11.14 8.91 -9.69
N ILE A 339 11.30 8.75 -8.38
CA ILE A 339 12.60 8.71 -7.71
C ILE A 339 12.85 7.31 -7.13
N ASP A 340 13.93 6.66 -7.56
CA ASP A 340 14.53 5.49 -6.93
C ASP A 340 15.63 5.98 -5.97
N ARG A 341 15.25 6.23 -4.71
CA ARG A 341 16.13 6.79 -3.68
C ARG A 341 17.20 5.79 -3.24
N ILE A 342 16.84 4.51 -3.19
CA ILE A 342 17.71 3.41 -2.73
C ILE A 342 18.88 3.19 -3.70
N ASN A 343 18.67 3.33 -5.00
CA ASN A 343 19.74 3.15 -6.01
C ASN A 343 20.27 4.47 -6.57
N GLY A 344 19.60 5.60 -6.30
CA GLY A 344 20.01 6.93 -6.74
C GLY A 344 19.73 7.16 -8.23
N VAL A 345 18.57 6.71 -8.71
CA VAL A 345 18.11 6.88 -10.09
C VAL A 345 16.87 7.78 -10.11
N ALA A 346 16.81 8.72 -11.04
CA ALA A 346 15.65 9.55 -11.31
C ALA A 346 15.08 9.22 -12.69
N TYR A 347 13.76 9.08 -12.78
CA TYR A 347 13.02 8.81 -14.01
C TYR A 347 12.13 10.02 -14.33
N VAL A 348 12.23 10.53 -15.56
CA VAL A 348 11.53 11.74 -16.02
C VAL A 348 11.04 11.56 -17.46
N ASP A 349 9.72 11.65 -17.65
CA ASP A 349 9.09 11.84 -18.95
C ASP A 349 9.19 13.32 -19.36
N ILE A 350 9.82 13.60 -20.49
CA ILE A 350 10.07 14.96 -20.95
C ILE A 350 8.82 15.50 -21.66
N SER A 351 8.06 16.30 -20.92
CA SER A 351 6.78 16.89 -21.31
C SER A 351 6.82 18.42 -21.26
N GLU A 352 5.71 19.07 -21.62
CA GLU A 352 5.52 20.52 -21.42
C GLU A 352 5.52 20.96 -19.95
N ARG A 353 5.51 20.02 -19.00
CA ARG A 353 5.62 20.25 -17.55
C ARG A 353 6.97 19.81 -16.96
N ALA A 354 7.89 19.31 -17.80
CA ALA A 354 9.18 18.74 -17.38
C ALA A 354 10.34 19.16 -18.32
N ASP A 355 11.02 20.27 -18.00
CA ASP A 355 12.20 20.73 -18.72
C ASP A 355 13.41 19.80 -18.48
N GLU A 356 14.00 19.29 -19.57
CA GLU A 356 15.14 18.37 -19.54
C GLU A 356 16.41 19.00 -18.91
N GLY A 357 16.54 20.33 -18.96
CA GLY A 357 17.62 21.07 -18.30
C GLY A 357 17.44 21.07 -16.79
N LEU A 358 16.24 21.46 -16.31
CA LEU A 358 15.91 21.41 -14.88
C LEU A 358 16.05 20.00 -14.29
N ALA A 359 15.67 18.95 -15.04
CA ALA A 359 15.88 17.57 -14.60
C ALA A 359 17.37 17.22 -14.40
N LYS A 360 18.25 17.69 -15.30
CA LYS A 360 19.72 17.50 -15.20
C LYS A 360 20.33 18.29 -14.06
N ASP A 361 19.91 19.54 -13.89
CA ASP A 361 20.37 20.40 -12.79
C ASP A 361 19.93 19.85 -11.44
N TRP A 362 18.66 19.40 -11.32
CA TRP A 362 18.12 18.73 -10.14
C TRP A 362 18.93 17.48 -9.77
N ALA A 363 19.16 16.58 -10.74
CA ALA A 363 19.88 15.33 -10.50
C ALA A 363 21.32 15.59 -10.05
N LYS A 364 21.99 16.57 -10.66
CA LYS A 364 23.33 17.03 -10.26
C LYS A 364 23.34 17.67 -8.86
N GLN A 365 22.37 18.53 -8.56
CA GLN A 365 22.31 19.31 -7.32
C GLN A 365 21.97 18.46 -6.08
N LEU A 366 21.18 17.40 -6.25
CA LEU A 366 20.88 16.44 -5.17
C LEU A 366 21.76 15.18 -5.20
N GLY A 367 22.72 15.09 -6.14
CA GLY A 367 23.71 14.02 -6.22
C GLY A 367 23.18 12.67 -6.73
N TYR A 368 22.09 12.65 -7.50
CA TYR A 368 21.56 11.44 -8.11
C TYR A 368 22.51 10.90 -9.19
N LYS A 369 22.82 9.60 -9.10
CA LYS A 369 23.85 8.93 -9.92
C LYS A 369 23.45 8.76 -11.38
N LYS A 370 22.15 8.60 -11.66
CA LYS A 370 21.62 8.36 -13.00
C LYS A 370 20.30 9.12 -13.16
N LEU A 371 20.19 9.86 -14.26
CA LEU A 371 18.94 10.40 -14.76
C LEU A 371 18.54 9.60 -16.01
N VAL A 372 17.32 9.10 -16.03
CA VAL A 372 16.71 8.38 -17.16
C VAL A 372 15.58 9.24 -17.71
N THR A 373 15.84 9.89 -18.83
CA THR A 373 14.85 10.68 -19.58
C THR A 373 14.29 9.89 -20.74
N PHE A 374 13.01 10.05 -21.01
CA PHE A 374 12.31 9.48 -22.17
C PHE A 374 11.14 10.39 -22.57
N ARG A 375 10.41 10.05 -23.64
CA ARG A 375 9.16 10.69 -24.07
C ARG A 375 8.07 9.64 -24.27
N SER A 376 6.91 9.86 -23.64
CA SER A 376 5.79 8.92 -23.72
C SER A 376 4.51 9.52 -24.29
N SER A 377 3.54 8.67 -24.63
CA SER A 377 2.23 9.10 -25.14
C SER A 377 1.08 8.22 -24.65
N ASP A 378 -0.07 8.85 -24.40
CA ASP A 378 -1.30 8.21 -23.93
C ASP A 378 -2.00 7.36 -25.02
N LEU A 379 -3.09 6.68 -24.64
CA LEU A 379 -3.91 5.86 -25.54
C LEU A 379 -4.48 6.67 -26.73
N ARG A 380 -4.51 8.00 -26.63
CA ARG A 380 -5.07 8.96 -27.60
C ARG A 380 -3.97 9.60 -28.45
N GLY A 381 -2.71 9.20 -28.25
CA GLY A 381 -1.53 9.70 -28.97
C GLY A 381 -1.05 11.09 -28.52
N LYS A 382 -1.50 11.60 -27.37
CA LYS A 382 -1.01 12.85 -26.79
C LYS A 382 0.20 12.58 -25.90
N SER A 383 1.09 13.57 -25.72
CA SER A 383 2.16 13.50 -24.72
C SER A 383 1.55 13.24 -23.35
N VAL A 384 2.13 12.31 -22.57
CA VAL A 384 1.83 12.25 -21.15
C VAL A 384 2.48 13.47 -20.49
N TYR A 385 1.77 14.08 -19.54
CA TYR A 385 2.19 15.35 -18.93
C TYR A 385 3.03 15.11 -17.65
N HIS A 386 2.72 14.07 -16.87
CA HIS A 386 3.39 13.69 -15.62
C HIS A 386 3.86 12.22 -15.66
N THR A 387 5.14 11.99 -15.39
CA THR A 387 5.78 10.66 -15.30
C THR A 387 5.06 9.70 -14.36
N ASN A 388 4.53 10.20 -13.24
CA ASN A 388 3.82 9.40 -12.25
C ASN A 388 2.43 8.90 -12.71
N VAL A 389 1.97 9.26 -13.91
CA VAL A 389 0.78 8.65 -14.54
C VAL A 389 1.15 7.29 -15.13
N MET A 390 2.35 7.17 -15.70
CA MET A 390 2.80 5.97 -16.41
C MET A 390 3.68 5.02 -15.60
N MET A 391 4.25 5.46 -14.48
CA MET A 391 5.13 4.60 -13.67
C MET A 391 5.21 4.97 -12.18
N ALA A 392 5.51 3.95 -11.37
CA ALA A 392 5.83 4.06 -9.95
C ALA A 392 7.02 3.15 -9.58
N VAL A 393 7.77 3.53 -8.53
CA VAL A 393 8.90 2.75 -8.01
C VAL A 393 8.77 2.59 -6.49
N GLY A 394 8.64 1.35 -6.03
CA GLY A 394 8.74 0.94 -4.63
C GLY A 394 10.14 0.37 -4.30
N THR A 395 10.30 -0.26 -3.14
CA THR A 395 11.59 -0.75 -2.63
C THR A 395 12.16 -1.92 -3.45
N GLY A 396 11.30 -2.76 -4.03
CA GLY A 396 11.69 -3.93 -4.84
C GLY A 396 10.85 -4.17 -6.10
N VAL A 397 9.75 -3.43 -6.28
CA VAL A 397 8.86 -3.51 -7.45
C VAL A 397 8.77 -2.16 -8.16
N ALA A 398 8.73 -2.19 -9.49
CA ALA A 398 8.41 -1.02 -10.31
C ALA A 398 7.22 -1.32 -11.23
N ILE A 399 6.30 -0.37 -11.34
CA ILE A 399 5.15 -0.41 -12.26
C ILE A 399 5.47 0.52 -13.42
N VAL A 400 5.30 0.09 -14.68
CA VAL A 400 5.63 0.92 -15.85
C VAL A 400 4.79 0.59 -17.08
N CYS A 401 4.23 1.61 -17.74
CA CYS A 401 3.67 1.45 -19.08
C CYS A 401 4.79 1.58 -20.11
N ALA A 402 5.48 0.49 -20.44
CA ALA A 402 6.57 0.55 -21.41
C ALA A 402 6.09 0.94 -22.82
N ASP A 403 4.87 0.54 -23.18
CA ASP A 403 4.26 0.81 -24.49
C ASP A 403 3.90 2.29 -24.72
N SER A 404 3.88 3.14 -23.69
CA SER A 404 3.71 4.59 -23.86
C SER A 404 4.95 5.22 -24.51
N VAL A 405 6.16 4.70 -24.22
CA VAL A 405 7.44 5.18 -24.76
C VAL A 405 7.65 4.61 -26.16
N LYS A 406 7.41 5.41 -27.20
CA LYS A 406 7.41 4.91 -28.59
C LYS A 406 8.81 4.66 -29.15
N ASP A 407 9.79 5.49 -28.79
CA ASP A 407 11.19 5.27 -29.20
C ASP A 407 11.75 3.98 -28.57
N ALA A 408 12.34 3.13 -29.41
CA ALA A 408 12.82 1.82 -28.97
C ALA A 408 14.09 1.90 -28.10
N THR A 409 14.90 2.95 -28.26
CA THR A 409 16.13 3.17 -27.48
C THR A 409 15.78 3.70 -26.09
N GLU A 410 14.90 4.70 -26.01
CA GLU A 410 14.38 5.23 -24.75
C GLU A 410 13.64 4.13 -23.96
N ARG A 411 12.74 3.38 -24.61
CA ARG A 411 12.00 2.26 -23.98
C ARG A 411 12.93 1.16 -23.46
N SER A 412 13.95 0.79 -24.25
CA SER A 412 14.97 -0.19 -23.83
C SER A 412 15.80 0.31 -22.66
N ASN A 413 16.26 1.56 -22.68
CA ASN A 413 17.01 2.16 -21.57
C ASN A 413 16.19 2.24 -20.28
N LEU A 414 14.91 2.63 -20.37
CA LEU A 414 13.98 2.65 -19.24
C LEU A 414 13.81 1.24 -18.63
N LEU A 415 13.42 0.26 -19.44
CA LEU A 415 13.22 -1.12 -18.98
C LEU A 415 14.50 -1.74 -18.41
N ASN A 416 15.65 -1.56 -19.07
CA ASN A 416 16.94 -2.07 -18.57
C ASN A 416 17.36 -1.40 -17.25
N SER A 417 17.02 -0.12 -17.05
CA SER A 417 17.28 0.59 -15.80
C SER A 417 16.44 0.06 -14.65
N LEU A 418 15.16 -0.22 -14.88
CA LEU A 418 14.25 -0.76 -13.87
C LEU A 418 14.58 -2.22 -13.54
N LYS A 419 14.74 -3.07 -14.58
CA LYS A 419 15.06 -4.50 -14.44
C LYS A 419 16.44 -4.79 -13.83
N ALA A 420 17.31 -3.79 -13.73
CA ALA A 420 18.59 -3.92 -13.02
C ALA A 420 18.45 -3.99 -11.49
N THR A 421 17.35 -3.47 -10.92
CA THR A 421 17.17 -3.34 -9.46
C THR A 421 15.79 -3.73 -8.95
N HIS A 422 14.77 -3.84 -9.81
CA HIS A 422 13.38 -4.11 -9.43
C HIS A 422 12.78 -5.28 -10.24
N GLU A 423 11.81 -5.96 -9.64
CA GLU A 423 10.85 -6.76 -10.41
C GLU A 423 9.86 -5.80 -11.10
N VAL A 424 9.70 -5.95 -12.42
CA VAL A 424 8.94 -4.98 -13.23
C VAL A 424 7.54 -5.53 -13.56
N VAL A 425 6.54 -4.76 -13.17
CA VAL A 425 5.13 -4.95 -13.52
C VAL A 425 4.84 -4.04 -14.72
N GLU A 426 4.93 -4.61 -15.91
CA GLU A 426 4.56 -3.91 -17.15
C GLU A 426 3.03 -3.80 -17.24
N ILE A 427 2.52 -2.59 -17.47
CA ILE A 427 1.08 -2.28 -17.59
C ILE A 427 0.71 -1.80 -19.00
N THR A 428 -0.51 -2.09 -19.44
CA THR A 428 -1.00 -1.66 -20.76
C THR A 428 -1.34 -0.16 -20.79
N LEU A 429 -1.60 0.38 -21.98
CA LEU A 429 -2.05 1.77 -22.14
C LEU A 429 -3.43 2.01 -21.50
N GLU A 430 -4.31 1.02 -21.49
CA GLU A 430 -5.62 1.06 -20.84
C GLU A 430 -5.48 1.03 -19.30
N GLN A 431 -4.54 0.25 -18.79
CA GLN A 431 -4.20 0.25 -17.36
C GLN A 431 -3.56 1.59 -16.93
N MET A 432 -2.77 2.22 -17.81
CA MET A 432 -2.26 3.57 -17.61
C MET A 432 -3.39 4.64 -17.64
N ASP A 433 -4.37 4.49 -18.54
CA ASP A 433 -5.58 5.34 -18.60
C ASP A 433 -6.40 5.21 -17.28
N ALA A 434 -6.44 4.00 -16.71
CA ALA A 434 -6.99 3.69 -15.38
C ALA A 434 -6.03 4.01 -14.20
N LEU A 435 -5.00 4.83 -14.43
CA LEU A 435 -4.05 5.34 -13.44
C LEU A 435 -3.26 4.27 -12.63
N CYS A 436 -3.04 3.07 -13.19
CA CYS A 436 -2.21 2.04 -12.55
C CYS A 436 -0.77 2.49 -12.26
N GLY A 437 -0.22 3.44 -13.04
CA GLY A 437 1.09 4.03 -12.76
C GLY A 437 1.08 5.01 -11.57
N ASN A 438 -0.08 5.55 -11.18
CA ASN A 438 -0.22 6.56 -10.13
C ASN A 438 -0.29 5.96 -8.71
N ALA A 439 0.56 4.97 -8.46
CA ALA A 439 0.71 4.30 -7.19
C ALA A 439 1.88 4.89 -6.37
N LEU A 440 1.83 4.73 -5.05
CA LEU A 440 2.89 5.14 -4.12
C LEU A 440 3.20 4.04 -3.12
N GLU A 441 4.47 3.70 -2.95
CA GLU A 441 4.90 2.96 -1.76
C GLU A 441 4.95 3.91 -0.54
N VAL A 442 4.19 3.59 0.50
CA VAL A 442 4.21 4.27 1.82
C VAL A 442 4.67 3.27 2.88
N GLN A 443 5.27 3.75 3.98
CA GLN A 443 5.67 2.89 5.09
C GLN A 443 4.57 2.86 6.16
N GLY A 444 4.08 1.67 6.54
CA GLY A 444 3.14 1.51 7.64
C GLY A 444 3.76 1.73 9.02
N SER A 445 2.94 1.80 10.07
CA SER A 445 3.40 1.95 11.46
C SER A 445 4.26 0.77 11.93
N ASN A 446 4.05 -0.42 11.35
CA ASN A 446 4.87 -1.62 11.51
C ASN A 446 6.24 -1.56 10.80
N GLY A 447 6.55 -0.44 10.12
CA GLY A 447 7.82 -0.24 9.40
C GLY A 447 7.88 -0.89 8.01
N LEU A 448 6.80 -1.50 7.53
CA LEU A 448 6.78 -2.25 6.27
C LEU A 448 6.16 -1.44 5.12
N PRO A 449 6.56 -1.70 3.86
CA PRO A 449 6.02 -0.99 2.70
C PRO A 449 4.59 -1.43 2.38
N TYR A 450 3.73 -0.49 1.99
CA TYR A 450 2.38 -0.70 1.47
C TYR A 450 2.26 0.05 0.14
N MET A 451 1.60 -0.56 -0.86
CA MET A 451 1.35 0.12 -2.15
C MET A 451 -0.01 0.80 -2.10
N ALA A 452 -0.05 2.13 -2.10
CA ALA A 452 -1.28 2.92 -2.16
C ALA A 452 -1.66 3.25 -3.62
N MET A 453 -2.90 3.02 -4.00
CA MET A 453 -3.46 3.25 -5.35
C MET A 453 -4.98 3.50 -5.29
N SER A 454 -5.63 3.90 -6.38
CA SER A 454 -7.10 3.96 -6.39
C SER A 454 -7.72 2.57 -6.52
N THR A 455 -8.99 2.42 -6.12
CA THR A 455 -9.76 1.19 -6.36
C THR A 455 -9.90 0.91 -7.87
N GLN A 456 -9.92 1.95 -8.70
CA GLN A 456 -9.92 1.83 -10.16
C GLN A 456 -8.64 1.15 -10.66
N ALA A 457 -7.47 1.68 -10.29
CA ALA A 457 -6.17 1.08 -10.58
C ALA A 457 -6.07 -0.37 -10.04
N TYR A 458 -6.46 -0.60 -8.78
CA TYR A 458 -6.46 -1.92 -8.15
C TYR A 458 -7.24 -2.95 -8.96
N ASN A 459 -8.42 -2.58 -9.47
CA ASN A 459 -9.27 -3.44 -10.29
C ASN A 459 -8.74 -3.63 -11.72
N ALA A 460 -8.07 -2.63 -12.28
CA ALA A 460 -7.50 -2.67 -13.63
C ALA A 460 -6.26 -3.59 -13.74
N PHE A 461 -5.49 -3.78 -12.66
CA PHE A 461 -4.42 -4.79 -12.62
C PHE A 461 -4.96 -6.22 -12.82
N THR A 462 -4.17 -7.10 -13.44
CA THR A 462 -4.47 -8.55 -13.46
C THR A 462 -4.18 -9.19 -12.09
N PRO A 463 -4.72 -10.40 -11.81
CA PRO A 463 -4.37 -11.15 -10.60
C PRO A 463 -2.85 -11.38 -10.45
N GLU A 464 -2.13 -11.62 -11.54
CA GLU A 464 -0.70 -11.87 -11.59
C GLU A 464 0.12 -10.60 -11.30
N GLN A 465 -0.32 -9.45 -11.85
CA GLN A 465 0.29 -8.15 -11.54
C GLN A 465 0.09 -7.80 -10.06
N ARG A 466 -1.12 -7.97 -9.51
CA ARG A 466 -1.37 -7.79 -8.06
C ARG A 466 -0.56 -8.76 -7.20
N SER A 467 -0.43 -10.02 -7.61
CA SER A 467 0.39 -11.03 -6.92
C SER A 467 1.87 -10.63 -6.90
N THR A 468 2.38 -10.09 -8.02
CA THR A 468 3.74 -9.55 -8.10
C THR A 468 3.93 -8.35 -7.18
N ILE A 469 3.03 -7.38 -7.16
CA ILE A 469 3.09 -6.25 -6.22
C ILE A 469 3.10 -6.76 -4.77
N ARG A 470 2.20 -7.68 -4.40
CA ARG A 470 2.09 -8.29 -3.06
C ARG A 470 3.33 -9.06 -2.61
N ARG A 471 4.25 -9.47 -3.51
CA ARG A 471 5.54 -10.06 -3.11
C ARG A 471 6.52 -9.05 -2.51
N HIS A 472 6.31 -7.75 -2.74
CA HIS A 472 7.20 -6.68 -2.29
C HIS A 472 6.60 -5.78 -1.20
N VAL A 473 5.28 -5.85 -0.97
CA VAL A 473 4.57 -4.99 0.00
C VAL A 473 3.72 -5.78 1.00
N ALA A 474 3.62 -5.25 2.22
CA ALA A 474 2.78 -5.75 3.30
C ALA A 474 1.27 -5.71 3.00
N GLY A 475 0.85 -4.88 2.05
CA GLY A 475 -0.53 -4.79 1.58
C GLY A 475 -0.66 -3.80 0.43
N ILE A 476 -1.78 -3.90 -0.30
CA ILE A 476 -2.20 -2.88 -1.26
C ILE A 476 -3.34 -2.10 -0.62
N LEU A 477 -3.13 -0.80 -0.40
CA LEU A 477 -4.13 0.12 0.13
C LEU A 477 -4.86 0.75 -1.05
N HIS A 478 -6.19 0.72 -1.05
CA HIS A 478 -6.95 1.35 -2.13
C HIS A 478 -8.26 1.98 -1.69
N ALA A 479 -8.60 3.09 -2.33
CA ALA A 479 -9.82 3.86 -2.06
C ALA A 479 -10.52 4.26 -3.37
N PRO A 480 -11.87 4.29 -3.41
CA PRO A 480 -12.62 4.77 -4.56
C PRO A 480 -12.53 6.30 -4.62
N ILE A 481 -11.65 6.81 -5.48
CA ILE A 481 -11.41 8.26 -5.68
C ILE A 481 -11.82 8.72 -7.08
N ASP A 482 -12.79 8.02 -7.69
CA ASP A 482 -13.16 8.14 -9.10
C ASP A 482 -13.63 9.54 -9.52
N THR A 483 -14.15 10.36 -8.60
CA THR A 483 -14.54 11.75 -8.91
C THR A 483 -13.35 12.69 -8.81
N LEU A 484 -12.48 12.48 -7.82
CA LEU A 484 -11.22 13.20 -7.68
C LEU A 484 -10.32 12.95 -8.91
N GLU A 485 -10.15 11.68 -9.31
CA GLU A 485 -9.41 11.29 -10.51
C GLU A 485 -10.00 11.92 -11.77
N ARG A 486 -11.31 11.73 -12.01
CA ARG A 486 -11.96 12.19 -13.24
C ARG A 486 -12.03 13.72 -13.37
N VAL A 487 -12.17 14.46 -12.27
CA VAL A 487 -12.32 15.94 -12.33
C VAL A 487 -10.99 16.66 -12.14
N GLY A 488 -10.11 16.15 -11.27
CA GLY A 488 -8.78 16.71 -10.98
C GLY A 488 -7.67 16.16 -11.88
N GLY A 489 -7.89 15.03 -12.55
CA GLY A 489 -6.94 14.40 -13.48
C GLY A 489 -5.69 13.81 -12.81
N GLY A 490 -5.73 13.55 -11.49
CA GLY A 490 -4.64 12.97 -10.71
C GLY A 490 -5.15 11.91 -9.72
N GLY A 491 -4.36 10.85 -9.52
CA GLY A 491 -4.71 9.72 -8.66
C GLY A 491 -4.08 9.80 -7.26
N VAL A 492 -3.99 8.64 -6.59
CA VAL A 492 -3.52 8.53 -5.20
C VAL A 492 -2.09 9.01 -5.02
N ARG A 493 -1.15 8.76 -5.95
CA ARG A 493 0.21 9.30 -5.81
C ARG A 493 0.21 10.83 -5.79
N CYS A 494 -0.66 11.47 -6.56
CA CYS A 494 -0.69 12.93 -6.64
C CYS A 494 -1.18 13.59 -5.33
N THR A 495 -2.07 12.93 -4.58
CA THR A 495 -2.62 13.49 -3.33
C THR A 495 -1.66 13.42 -2.14
N LEU A 496 -0.51 12.74 -2.29
CA LEU A 496 0.43 12.40 -1.24
C LEU A 496 1.81 13.01 -1.51
N ALA A 497 2.26 13.90 -0.63
CA ALA A 497 3.63 14.40 -0.65
C ALA A 497 4.42 13.81 0.54
N GLU A 498 5.43 12.99 0.29
CA GLU A 498 6.19 12.34 1.34
C GLU A 498 7.05 13.34 2.17
N ILE A 499 7.07 13.14 3.48
CA ILE A 499 7.99 13.82 4.42
C ILE A 499 8.88 12.74 5.03
N PHE A 500 10.15 12.69 4.67
CA PHE A 500 11.05 11.56 5.00
C PHE A 500 11.68 11.59 6.40
#